data_AF-A0A1M4VTI2-F1
#
_entry.id   AF-A0A1M4VTI2-F1
#
_cell.length_a   1.000
_cell.length_b   1.000
_cell.length_c   1.000
_cell.angle_alpha   90.00
_cell.angle_beta   90.00
_cell.angle_gamma   90.00
#
_symmetry.space_group_name_H-M   'P 1'
#
loop_
_entity.id
_entity.type
_entity.pdbx_description
1 polymer ?
#
loop_
_entity_poly.entity_id
_entity_poly.type
_entity_poly.pdbx_seq_one_letter_code
_entity_poly.pdbx_strand_id
1 'polypeptide(L)'
;MPPQNQDEKKLRLLQKMRGEVLALKAVLERLCALQDGLATEESLGAVSRHLAAIEEIRAGIDELDRAGGSGTGGPEVSALLLEIDEIHRQNLRLAAKVKERLAAALANLHKAGQARAYMKKKGAAESYFLDRRG
;
A
#
# COMPACT_ATOMS: atom_id res chain seq x y z
N MET A 1 -21.42 -22.37 -23.13
CA MET A 1 -21.95 -22.29 -21.75
C MET A 1 -23.01 -21.20 -21.70
N PRO A 2 -24.09 -21.33 -20.90
CA PRO A 2 -25.10 -20.28 -20.80
C PRO A 2 -24.55 -19.03 -20.09
N PRO A 3 -25.01 -17.82 -20.47
CA PRO A 3 -24.52 -16.53 -19.96
C PRO A 3 -24.71 -16.34 -18.44
N GLN A 4 -25.74 -16.95 -17.85
CA GLN A 4 -26.02 -16.90 -16.40
C GLN A 4 -24.86 -17.41 -15.51
N ASN A 5 -24.03 -18.33 -16.01
CA ASN A 5 -22.90 -18.88 -15.24
C ASN A 5 -21.68 -17.94 -15.23
N GLN A 6 -21.57 -17.02 -16.19
CA GLN A 6 -20.45 -16.07 -16.23
C GLN A 6 -20.70 -14.86 -15.33
N ASP A 7 -21.94 -14.36 -15.29
CA ASP A 7 -22.32 -13.27 -14.38
C ASP A 7 -22.17 -13.67 -12.91
N GLU A 8 -22.55 -14.90 -12.54
CA GLU A 8 -22.37 -15.41 -11.18
C GLU A 8 -20.87 -15.52 -10.81
N LYS A 9 -20.03 -15.98 -11.74
CA LYS A 9 -18.58 -16.03 -11.54
C LYS A 9 -17.98 -14.63 -11.38
N LYS A 10 -18.40 -13.67 -12.21
CA LYS A 10 -17.98 -12.27 -12.12
C LYS A 10 -18.38 -11.66 -10.79
N LEU A 11 -19.60 -11.90 -10.33
CA LEU A 11 -20.08 -11.44 -9.03
C LEU A 11 -19.22 -11.98 -7.87
N ARG A 12 -18.89 -13.28 -7.88
CA ARG A 12 -18.02 -13.89 -6.87
C ARG A 12 -16.61 -13.29 -6.89
N LEU A 13 -16.04 -13.03 -8.07
CA LEU A 13 -14.74 -12.37 -8.20
C LEU A 13 -14.78 -10.94 -7.66
N LEU A 14 -15.82 -10.17 -7.96
CA LEU A 14 -15.99 -8.82 -7.44
C LEU A 14 -16.15 -8.79 -5.93
N GLN A 15 -16.87 -9.74 -5.34
CA GLN A 15 -16.97 -9.87 -3.88
C GLN A 15 -15.61 -10.16 -3.24
N LYS A 16 -14.78 -11.02 -3.86
CA LYS A 16 -13.40 -11.25 -3.42
C LYS A 16 -12.56 -9.97 -3.53
N MET A 17 -12.66 -9.26 -4.67
CA MET A 17 -11.95 -8.00 -4.89
C MET A 17 -12.32 -6.97 -3.82
N ARG A 18 -13.61 -6.85 -3.49
CA ARG A 18 -14.12 -6.00 -2.40
C ARG A 18 -13.45 -6.33 -1.06
N GLY A 19 -13.33 -7.62 -0.73
CA GLY A 19 -12.62 -8.07 0.47
C GLY A 19 -11.16 -7.62 0.48
N GLU A 20 -10.44 -7.82 -0.63
CA GLU A 20 -9.04 -7.44 -0.76
C GLU A 20 -8.82 -5.92 -0.69
N VAL A 21 -9.66 -5.11 -1.34
CA VAL A 21 -9.53 -3.64 -1.26
C VAL A 21 -9.85 -3.10 0.13
N LEU A 22 -10.76 -3.74 0.88
CA LEU A 22 -11.03 -3.42 2.29
C LEU A 22 -9.86 -3.82 3.20
N ALA A 23 -9.28 -4.99 2.99
CA ALA A 23 -8.10 -5.43 3.75
C ALA A 23 -6.91 -4.49 3.51
N LEU A 24 -6.67 -4.11 2.25
CA LEU A 24 -5.67 -3.12 1.88
C LEU A 24 -5.92 -1.77 2.58
N LYS A 25 -7.17 -1.32 2.64
CA LYS A 25 -7.54 -0.10 3.38
C LYS A 25 -7.11 -0.16 4.84
N ALA A 26 -7.45 -1.25 5.53
CA ALA A 26 -7.11 -1.43 6.94
C ALA A 26 -5.59 -1.50 7.19
N VAL A 27 -4.81 -2.04 6.25
CA VAL A 27 -3.34 -2.01 6.33
C VAL A 27 -2.82 -0.58 6.15
N LEU A 28 -3.35 0.17 5.19
CA LEU A 28 -2.95 1.56 4.94
C LEU A 28 -3.33 2.51 6.09
N GLU A 29 -4.47 2.29 6.73
CA GLU A 29 -4.88 3.01 7.95
C GLU A 29 -3.92 2.75 9.10
N ARG A 30 -3.52 1.48 9.31
CA ARG A 30 -2.48 1.13 10.29
C ARG A 30 -1.16 1.83 9.98
N LEU A 31 -0.69 1.79 8.73
CA LEU A 31 0.53 2.50 8.31
C LEU A 31 0.44 4.03 8.53
N CYS A 32 -0.74 4.63 8.36
CA CYS A 32 -0.96 6.03 8.70
C CYS A 32 -0.85 6.31 10.21
N ALA A 33 -1.32 5.37 11.05
CA ALA A 33 -1.36 5.50 12.50
C ALA A 33 -0.01 5.18 13.18
N LEU A 34 0.85 4.39 12.54
CA LEU A 34 2.13 3.96 13.13
C LEU A 34 3.06 5.15 13.42
N GLN A 35 3.65 5.10 14.62
CA GLN A 35 4.79 5.92 15.05
C GLN A 35 6.10 5.11 15.12
N ASP A 36 6.04 3.77 15.22
CA ASP A 36 7.20 2.91 15.49
C ASP A 36 7.52 1.90 14.37
N GLY A 37 8.82 1.70 14.14
CA GLY A 37 9.38 1.11 12.90
C GLY A 37 9.16 -0.40 12.67
N LEU A 38 8.97 -1.23 13.70
CA LEU A 38 8.88 -2.69 13.55
C LEU A 38 7.57 -3.17 12.92
N ALA A 39 6.44 -2.52 13.23
CA ALA A 39 5.14 -2.87 12.64
C ALA A 39 5.01 -2.45 11.17
N THR A 40 6.00 -1.72 10.63
CA THR A 40 5.98 -1.19 9.27
C THR A 40 6.33 -2.26 8.23
N GLU A 41 7.27 -3.17 8.51
CA GLU A 41 7.73 -4.18 7.53
C GLU A 41 6.65 -5.24 7.23
N GLU A 42 6.02 -5.80 8.27
CA GLU A 42 4.89 -6.73 8.12
C GLU A 42 3.72 -6.08 7.37
N SER A 43 3.45 -4.80 7.67
CA SER A 43 2.40 -4.03 7.01
C SER A 43 2.72 -3.79 5.52
N LEU A 44 3.98 -3.51 5.15
CA LEU A 44 4.38 -3.38 3.75
C LEU A 44 4.26 -4.71 3.00
N GLY A 45 4.66 -5.83 3.61
CA GLY A 45 4.44 -7.15 3.04
C GLY A 45 2.94 -7.47 2.84
N ALA A 46 2.08 -7.04 3.76
CA ALA A 46 0.64 -7.16 3.60
C ALA A 46 0.10 -6.31 2.43
N VAL A 47 0.59 -5.06 2.25
CA VAL A 47 0.23 -4.23 1.09
C VAL A 47 0.55 -4.95 -0.22
N SER A 48 1.76 -5.48 -0.37
CA SER A 48 2.16 -6.20 -1.58
C SER A 48 1.29 -7.43 -1.87
N ARG A 49 0.94 -8.21 -0.83
CA ARG A 49 0.06 -9.38 -0.98
C ARG A 49 -1.35 -9.01 -1.45
N HIS A 50 -1.97 -8.01 -0.83
CA HIS A 50 -3.32 -7.59 -1.22
C HIS A 50 -3.35 -7.00 -2.63
N LEU A 51 -2.33 -6.22 -3.02
CA LEU A 51 -2.23 -5.70 -4.40
C LEU A 51 -2.12 -6.84 -5.43
N ALA A 52 -1.26 -7.83 -5.18
CA ALA A 52 -1.13 -8.99 -6.07
C ALA A 52 -2.45 -9.76 -6.22
N ALA A 53 -3.17 -9.99 -5.11
CA ALA A 53 -4.47 -10.66 -5.14
C ALA A 53 -5.53 -9.86 -5.94
N ILE A 54 -5.55 -8.53 -5.79
CA ILE A 54 -6.44 -7.65 -6.56
C ILE A 54 -6.14 -7.74 -8.06
N GLU A 55 -4.86 -7.76 -8.45
CA GLU A 55 -4.44 -7.88 -9.85
C GLU A 55 -4.82 -9.24 -10.45
N GLU A 56 -4.63 -10.33 -9.71
CA GLU A 56 -5.06 -11.67 -10.13
C GLU A 56 -6.58 -11.73 -10.35
N ILE A 57 -7.36 -11.17 -9.42
CA ILE A 57 -8.83 -11.12 -9.56
C ILE A 57 -9.22 -10.27 -10.78
N ARG A 58 -8.56 -9.13 -11.01
CA ARG A 58 -8.82 -8.28 -12.17
C ARG A 58 -8.58 -9.03 -13.48
N ALA A 59 -7.45 -9.75 -13.59
CA ALA A 59 -7.15 -10.57 -14.75
C ALA A 59 -8.23 -11.65 -14.99
N GLY A 60 -8.71 -12.30 -13.92
CA GLY A 60 -9.80 -13.27 -14.02
C GLY A 60 -11.13 -12.66 -14.50
N ILE A 61 -11.44 -11.42 -14.12
CA ILE A 61 -12.61 -10.69 -14.63
C ILE A 61 -12.42 -10.33 -16.11
N ASP A 62 -11.24 -9.85 -16.50
CA ASP A 62 -10.92 -9.51 -17.89
C ASP A 62 -11.04 -10.73 -18.82
N GLU A 63 -10.63 -11.91 -18.34
CA GLU A 63 -10.79 -13.17 -19.06
C GLU A 63 -12.27 -13.57 -19.23
N LEU A 64 -13.09 -13.40 -18.19
CA LEU A 64 -14.53 -13.64 -18.28
C LEU A 64 -15.20 -12.71 -19.31
N ASP A 65 -14.82 -11.43 -19.31
CA ASP A 65 -15.36 -10.44 -20.23
C ASP A 65 -14.97 -10.72 -21.69
N ARG A 66 -13.75 -11.26 -21.92
CA ARG A 66 -13.32 -11.72 -23.25
C ARG A 66 -14.03 -13.00 -23.71
N ALA A 67 -14.38 -13.89 -22.78
CA ALA A 67 -14.86 -15.24 -23.10
C ALA A 67 -16.38 -15.34 -23.41
N GLY A 68 -17.18 -14.29 -23.20
CA GLY A 68 -18.64 -14.42 -23.35
C GLY A 68 -19.44 -13.15 -23.61
N GLY A 69 -18.79 -12.10 -24.10
CA GLY A 69 -19.44 -10.82 -24.41
C GLY A 69 -19.74 -10.03 -23.14
N SER A 70 -19.69 -8.71 -23.25
CA SER A 70 -20.02 -7.79 -22.16
C SER A 70 -21.48 -7.97 -21.75
N GLY A 71 -21.79 -8.98 -20.94
CA GLY A 71 -22.93 -8.90 -20.04
C GLY A 71 -22.73 -7.59 -19.29
N THR A 72 -23.71 -6.69 -19.36
CA THR A 72 -23.62 -5.33 -18.83
C THR A 72 -23.35 -5.28 -17.33
N GLY A 73 -23.23 -6.45 -16.68
CA GLY A 73 -23.14 -6.61 -15.25
C GLY A 73 -24.47 -6.12 -14.71
N GLY A 74 -25.37 -7.04 -14.38
CA GLY A 74 -26.65 -6.69 -13.75
C GLY A 74 -26.47 -5.65 -12.63
N PRO A 75 -27.56 -4.99 -12.19
CA PRO A 75 -27.49 -3.87 -11.23
C PRO A 75 -26.59 -4.15 -10.00
N GLU A 76 -26.52 -5.41 -9.56
CA GLU A 76 -25.62 -5.89 -8.49
C GLU A 76 -24.12 -5.75 -8.81
N VAL A 77 -23.70 -6.12 -10.02
CA VAL A 77 -22.31 -5.97 -10.50
C VAL A 77 -21.95 -4.49 -10.58
N SER A 78 -22.85 -3.67 -11.11
CA SER A 78 -22.67 -2.22 -11.20
C SER A 78 -22.53 -1.58 -9.81
N ALA A 79 -23.38 -1.96 -8.86
CA ALA A 79 -23.30 -1.50 -7.47
C ALA A 79 -21.97 -1.90 -6.80
N LEU A 80 -21.54 -3.15 -6.96
CA LEU A 80 -20.26 -3.63 -6.41
C LEU A 80 -19.05 -2.91 -6.99
N LEU A 81 -19.06 -2.63 -8.30
CA LEU A 81 -17.98 -1.87 -8.94
C LEU A 81 -17.89 -0.44 -8.39
N LEU A 82 -19.03 0.22 -8.16
CA LEU A 82 -19.06 1.55 -7.53
C LEU A 82 -18.54 1.52 -6.08
N GLU A 83 -18.90 0.49 -5.30
CA GLU A 83 -18.35 0.32 -3.95
C GLU A 83 -16.82 0.11 -3.97
N ILE A 84 -16.33 -0.76 -4.86
CA ILE A 84 -14.90 -1.04 -5.02
C ILE A 84 -14.15 0.23 -5.45
N ASP A 85 -14.69 1.01 -6.37
CA ASP A 85 -14.09 2.27 -6.82
C ASP A 85 -14.00 3.32 -5.69
N GLU A 86 -15.04 3.44 -4.87
CA GLU A 86 -15.00 4.34 -3.72
C GLU A 86 -13.92 3.91 -2.71
N ILE A 87 -13.84 2.61 -2.40
CA ILE A 87 -12.79 2.08 -1.50
C ILE A 87 -11.40 2.29 -2.12
N HIS A 88 -11.26 2.09 -3.44
CA HIS A 88 -10.01 2.33 -4.15
C HIS A 88 -9.57 3.80 -4.05
N ARG A 89 -10.49 4.75 -4.26
CA ARG A 89 -10.22 6.18 -4.09
C ARG A 89 -9.79 6.52 -2.65
N GLN A 90 -10.37 5.86 -1.65
CA GLN A 90 -9.94 6.00 -0.26
C GLN A 90 -8.52 5.44 -0.04
N ASN A 91 -8.22 4.27 -0.61
CA ASN A 91 -6.88 3.66 -0.56
C ASN A 91 -5.82 4.57 -1.21
N LEU A 92 -6.11 5.20 -2.34
CA LEU A 92 -5.20 6.16 -2.98
C LEU A 92 -4.87 7.35 -2.06
N ARG A 93 -5.88 7.90 -1.37
CA ARG A 93 -5.69 9.00 -0.40
C ARG A 93 -4.83 8.56 0.78
N LEU A 94 -5.07 7.36 1.31
CA LEU A 94 -4.27 6.81 2.41
C LEU A 94 -2.83 6.53 1.96
N ALA A 95 -2.63 5.94 0.78
CA ALA A 95 -1.31 5.68 0.22
C ALA A 95 -0.50 6.98 0.04
N ALA A 96 -1.14 8.06 -0.41
CA ALA A 96 -0.49 9.38 -0.49
C ALA A 96 0.00 9.87 0.88
N LYS A 97 -0.83 9.73 1.93
CA LYS A 97 -0.44 10.08 3.31
C LYS A 97 0.72 9.22 3.83
N VAL A 98 0.69 7.91 3.56
CA VAL A 98 1.79 7.00 3.91
C VAL A 98 3.08 7.43 3.22
N LYS A 99 3.02 7.76 1.92
CA LYS A 99 4.17 8.24 1.15
C LYS A 99 4.77 9.53 1.72
N GLU A 100 3.92 10.49 2.07
CA GLU A 100 4.35 11.75 2.68
C GLU A 100 5.07 11.53 4.02
N ARG A 101 4.51 10.68 4.89
CA ARG A 101 5.12 10.34 6.19
C ARG A 101 6.47 9.64 6.01
N LEU A 102 6.56 8.69 5.07
CA LEU A 102 7.83 8.00 4.77
C LEU A 102 8.89 8.98 4.25
N ALA A 103 8.51 9.91 3.37
CA ALA A 103 9.43 10.94 2.88
C ALA A 103 9.94 11.84 4.02
N ALA A 104 9.06 12.24 4.95
CA ALA A 104 9.44 13.02 6.13
C ALA A 104 10.38 12.23 7.06
N ALA A 105 10.11 10.94 7.30
CA ALA A 105 10.96 10.08 8.11
C ALA A 105 12.36 9.91 7.50
N LEU A 106 12.45 9.71 6.19
CA LEU A 106 13.72 9.62 5.47
C LEU A 106 14.52 10.93 5.56
N ALA A 107 13.87 12.08 5.44
CA ALA A 107 14.53 13.38 5.59
C ALA A 107 15.08 13.59 7.01
N ASN A 108 14.33 13.18 8.05
CA ASN A 108 14.78 13.25 9.43
C ASN A 108 15.98 12.32 9.69
N LEU A 109 15.96 11.09 9.16
CA LEU A 109 17.07 10.16 9.26
C LEU A 109 18.33 10.69 8.57
N HIS A 110 18.18 11.31 7.39
CA HIS A 110 19.29 11.97 6.70
C HIS A 110 19.92 13.07 7.57
N LYS A 111 19.10 13.96 8.16
CA LYS A 111 19.58 15.02 9.07
C LYS A 111 20.28 14.44 10.30
N ALA A 112 19.72 13.39 10.91
CA ALA A 112 20.35 12.72 12.05
C ALA A 112 21.71 12.10 11.68
N GLY A 113 21.82 11.50 10.50
CA GLY A 113 23.08 10.98 9.95
C GLY A 113 24.13 12.08 9.74
N GLN A 114 23.74 13.22 9.18
CA GLN A 114 24.61 14.38 9.03
C GLN A 114 25.08 14.94 10.38
N ALA A 115 24.17 15.08 11.35
CA ALA A 115 24.51 15.53 12.69
C ALA A 115 25.50 14.59 13.39
N ARG A 116 25.30 13.27 13.26
CA ARG A 116 26.22 12.26 13.80
C ARG A 116 27.59 12.34 13.13
N ALA A 117 27.65 12.50 11.81
CA ALA A 117 28.90 12.65 11.07
C ALA A 117 29.65 13.92 11.48
N TYR A 118 28.93 15.03 11.69
CA TYR A 118 29.49 16.29 12.18
C TYR A 118 30.08 16.15 13.58
N MET A 119 29.33 15.57 14.53
CA MET A 119 29.83 15.33 15.89
C MET A 119 31.05 14.41 15.90
N LYS A 120 31.08 13.37 15.07
CA LYS A 120 32.25 12.49 14.94
C LYS A 120 33.49 13.24 14.46
N LYS A 121 33.34 14.18 13.50
CA LYS A 121 34.45 15.00 13.00
C LYS A 121 34.94 16.02 14.05
N LYS A 122 34.03 16.66 14.79
CA LYS A 122 34.40 17.62 15.85
C LYS A 122 35.01 16.95 17.07
N GLY A 123 34.43 15.85 17.55
CA GLY A 123 35.00 15.09 18.67
C GLY A 123 36.38 14.50 18.36
N ALA A 124 36.61 14.07 17.11
CA ALA A 124 37.93 13.65 16.65
C ALA A 124 38.94 14.82 16.61
N ALA A 125 38.51 16.00 16.16
CA ALA A 125 39.37 17.19 16.16
C ALA A 125 39.74 17.64 17.59
N GLU A 126 38.78 17.67 18.52
CA GLU A 126 39.01 18.05 19.93
C GLU A 126 39.95 17.05 20.65
N SER A 127 39.83 15.75 20.36
CA SER A 127 40.76 14.71 20.84
C SER A 127 42.19 14.94 20.35
N TYR A 128 42.39 15.30 19.08
CA TYR A 128 43.71 15.58 18.50
C TYR A 128 44.41 16.82 19.11
N PHE A 129 43.65 17.82 19.60
CA PHE A 129 44.21 19.02 20.21
C PHE A 129 44.54 18.86 21.70
N LEU A 130 43.85 17.96 22.41
CA LEU A 130 44.15 17.63 23.80
C LEU A 130 45.42 16.79 23.94
N ASP A 131 45.66 15.87 23.00
CA ASP A 131 46.83 14.96 23.01
C ASP A 131 48.18 15.67 22.72
N ARG A 132 48.16 16.91 22.17
CA ARG A 132 49.37 17.72 21.93
C ARG A 132 49.70 18.73 23.03
N ARG A 133 48.88 18.83 24.08
CA ARG A 133 49.11 19.74 25.22
C ARG A 133 49.55 19.03 26.51
N GLY A 134 49.66 17.70 26.50
CA GLY A 134 50.32 16.91 27.56
C GLY A 134 51.78 16.64 27.19
#